data_AF-A0A139MWS5-F1
#
_entry.id   AF-A0A139MWS5-F1
#
_cell.length_a   1.000
_cell.length_b   1.000
_cell.length_c   1.000
_cell.angle_alpha   90.00
_cell.angle_beta   90.00
_cell.angle_gamma   90.00
#
_symmetry.space_group_name_H-M   'P 1'
#
loop_
_entity.id
_entity.type
_entity.pdbx_description
1 polymer ?
#
loop_
_entity_poly.entity_id
_entity_poly.type
_entity_poly.pdbx_seq_one_letter_code
_entity_poly.pdbx_strand_id
1 'polypeptide(L)'
;MRSLEEDLKRRDFTVNAFALDETGLIIDKFNGLADLEAKLLRAVGNPAERFNEDALRIMRGFRFAASLDFDIEPDTFAAMAAHAPLLEKISVERSFIEFDKLLMAPFWRKGIKAMITSQAQKYLPYLENAHDNLQQLLDDLACDYHFKTSEQAWSALLLALDVKDVRVFLKAWKTSSQFQKDVEKIVAIYRFRLENELDKMEMYRYGSCLIEQAEDLTCWFWFAS
;
A
#
# COMPACT_ATOMS: atom_id res chain seq x y z
N MET A 1 -34.27 8.47 11.34
CA MET A 1 -33.12 7.76 11.94
C MET A 1 -32.74 6.65 10.98
N ARG A 2 -31.48 6.56 10.55
CA ARG A 2 -31.00 5.32 9.90
C ARG A 2 -30.96 4.21 10.94
N SER A 3 -31.38 3.01 10.57
CA SER A 3 -31.22 1.86 11.45
C SER A 3 -29.73 1.49 11.57
N LEU A 4 -29.34 0.82 12.66
CA LEU A 4 -27.98 0.28 12.82
C LEU A 4 -27.58 -0.60 11.63
N GLU A 5 -28.51 -1.41 11.16
CA GLU A 5 -28.31 -2.29 10.00
C GLU A 5 -28.00 -1.52 8.72
N GLU A 6 -28.70 -0.39 8.47
CA GLU A 6 -28.43 0.47 7.32
C GLU A 6 -27.05 1.15 7.38
N ASP A 7 -26.53 1.40 8.59
CA ASP A 7 -25.18 1.93 8.77
C ASP A 7 -24.11 0.85 8.53
N LEU A 8 -24.29 -0.31 9.15
CA LEU A 8 -23.38 -1.45 8.98
C LEU A 8 -23.33 -1.94 7.52
N LYS A 9 -24.46 -1.92 6.80
CA LYS A 9 -24.54 -2.27 5.37
C LYS A 9 -23.68 -1.37 4.47
N ARG A 10 -23.34 -0.15 4.91
CA ARG A 10 -22.50 0.80 4.17
C ARG A 10 -21.01 0.63 4.46
N ARG A 11 -20.62 -0.27 5.35
CA ARG A 11 -19.21 -0.58 5.61
C ARG A 11 -18.59 -1.26 4.40
N ASP A 12 -17.26 -1.25 4.37
CA ASP A 12 -16.50 -1.79 3.25
C ASP A 12 -16.45 -3.33 3.31
N PHE A 13 -16.00 -3.87 4.44
CA PHE A 13 -15.78 -5.30 4.64
C PHE A 13 -16.53 -5.83 5.86
N THR A 14 -16.93 -7.10 5.83
CA THR A 14 -17.71 -7.78 6.89
C THR A 14 -17.01 -7.71 8.24
N VAL A 15 -15.69 -7.89 8.25
CA VAL A 15 -14.82 -7.80 9.43
C VAL A 15 -14.73 -6.40 10.04
N ASN A 16 -15.22 -5.37 9.34
CA ASN A 16 -15.35 -3.99 9.83
C ASN A 16 -16.81 -3.59 10.08
N ALA A 17 -17.75 -4.53 9.96
CA ALA A 17 -19.20 -4.31 10.03
C ALA A 17 -19.82 -4.86 11.31
N PHE A 18 -19.07 -4.80 12.42
CA PHE A 18 -19.55 -5.11 13.76
C PHE A 18 -20.10 -3.87 14.46
N ALA A 19 -21.03 -4.10 15.38
CA ALA A 19 -21.40 -3.13 16.40
C ALA A 19 -21.35 -3.77 17.79
N LEU A 20 -21.22 -2.96 18.83
CA LEU A 20 -21.37 -3.39 20.22
C LEU A 20 -22.65 -2.77 20.77
N ASP A 21 -23.45 -3.55 21.47
CA ASP A 21 -24.56 -3.01 22.25
C ASP A 21 -24.10 -2.48 23.62
N GLU A 22 -25.04 -1.91 24.38
CA GLU A 22 -24.77 -1.33 25.71
C GLU A 22 -24.29 -2.36 26.74
N THR A 23 -24.50 -3.66 26.48
CA THR A 23 -24.05 -4.76 27.34
C THR A 23 -22.67 -5.30 26.95
N GLY A 24 -22.12 -4.81 25.84
CA GLY A 24 -20.85 -5.28 25.28
C GLY A 24 -20.98 -6.51 24.39
N LEU A 25 -22.21 -6.89 23.99
CA LEU A 25 -22.43 -7.99 23.06
C LEU A 25 -22.14 -7.53 21.62
N ILE A 26 -21.41 -8.36 20.88
CA ILE A 26 -21.13 -8.12 19.46
C ILE A 26 -22.39 -8.40 18.64
N ILE A 27 -22.83 -7.38 17.92
CA ILE A 27 -23.85 -7.47 16.89
C ILE A 27 -23.14 -7.67 15.55
N ASP A 28 -23.21 -8.90 15.04
CA ASP A 28 -22.76 -9.27 13.69
C ASP A 28 -23.97 -9.58 12.80
N LYS A 29 -24.22 -8.71 11.81
CA LYS A 29 -25.31 -8.87 10.84
C LYS A 29 -24.85 -9.40 9.48
N PHE A 30 -23.54 -9.49 9.26
CA PHE A 30 -22.96 -9.77 7.95
C PHE A 30 -21.94 -10.91 7.97
N ASN A 31 -21.95 -11.72 9.03
CA ASN A 31 -21.08 -12.88 9.22
C ASN A 31 -19.58 -12.53 9.27
N GLY A 32 -19.27 -11.32 9.74
CA GLY A 32 -17.89 -10.85 9.84
C GLY A 32 -17.07 -11.63 10.86
N LEU A 33 -17.67 -12.21 11.90
CA LEU A 33 -16.94 -12.99 12.91
C LEU A 33 -16.39 -14.29 12.31
N ALA A 34 -17.17 -14.95 11.46
CA ALA A 34 -16.73 -16.13 10.73
C ALA A 34 -15.64 -15.78 9.71
N ASP A 35 -15.79 -14.65 8.98
CA ASP A 35 -14.76 -14.17 8.06
C ASP A 35 -13.47 -13.79 8.82
N LEU A 36 -13.57 -13.22 10.03
CA LEU A 36 -12.44 -12.90 10.90
C LEU A 36 -11.69 -14.17 11.34
N GLU A 37 -12.42 -15.21 11.76
CA GLU A 37 -11.84 -16.51 12.11
C GLU A 37 -11.18 -17.18 10.91
N ALA A 38 -11.78 -17.07 9.73
CA ALA A 38 -11.26 -17.60 8.47
C ALA A 38 -10.13 -16.76 7.84
N LYS A 39 -9.75 -15.61 8.44
CA LYS A 39 -8.82 -14.62 7.86
C LYS A 39 -9.20 -14.22 6.43
N LEU A 40 -10.48 -13.98 6.19
CA LEU A 40 -11.05 -13.69 4.89
C LEU A 40 -11.56 -12.24 4.83
N LEU A 41 -11.16 -11.51 3.80
CA LEU A 41 -11.63 -10.16 3.54
C LEU A 41 -12.76 -10.19 2.50
N ARG A 42 -14.00 -10.10 2.97
CA ARG A 42 -15.22 -10.13 2.16
C ARG A 42 -15.93 -8.78 2.20
N ALA A 43 -16.38 -8.27 1.05
CA ALA A 43 -17.16 -7.03 1.02
C ALA A 43 -18.55 -7.21 1.66
N VAL A 44 -19.08 -6.15 2.28
CA VAL A 44 -20.45 -6.19 2.83
C VAL A 44 -21.48 -6.16 1.70
N GLY A 45 -22.37 -7.16 1.64
CA GLY A 45 -23.41 -7.23 0.62
C GLY A 45 -22.84 -7.47 -0.79
N ASN A 46 -23.28 -6.70 -1.78
CA ASN A 46 -22.81 -6.85 -3.17
C ASN A 46 -21.49 -6.08 -3.39
N PRO A 47 -20.37 -6.77 -3.73
CA PRO A 47 -19.07 -6.12 -3.90
C PRO A 47 -19.04 -5.06 -5.01
N ALA A 48 -19.71 -5.29 -6.14
CA ALA A 48 -19.76 -4.34 -7.25
C ALA A 48 -20.46 -3.04 -6.86
N GLU A 49 -21.57 -3.11 -6.12
CA GLU A 49 -22.23 -1.92 -5.56
C GLU A 49 -21.30 -1.19 -4.58
N ARG A 50 -20.55 -1.92 -3.73
CA ARG A 50 -19.62 -1.32 -2.77
C ARG A 50 -18.52 -0.52 -3.47
N PHE A 51 -17.92 -1.06 -4.52
CA PHE A 51 -16.82 -0.39 -5.22
C PHE A 51 -17.30 0.73 -6.16
N ASN A 52 -18.53 0.66 -6.68
CA ASN A 52 -19.13 1.77 -7.41
C ASN A 52 -19.43 2.99 -6.52
N GLU A 53 -19.84 2.78 -5.27
CA GLU A 53 -20.11 3.89 -4.35
C GLU A 53 -18.84 4.64 -3.91
N ASP A 54 -17.77 3.91 -3.59
CA ASP A 54 -16.46 4.48 -3.25
C ASP A 54 -15.36 3.52 -3.67
N ALA A 55 -14.72 3.81 -4.80
CA ALA A 55 -13.66 2.98 -5.34
C ALA A 55 -12.41 2.95 -4.44
N LEU A 56 -12.24 3.88 -3.49
CA LEU A 56 -11.15 3.80 -2.51
C LEU A 56 -11.23 2.51 -1.66
N ARG A 57 -12.41 1.89 -1.54
CA ARG A 57 -12.57 0.59 -0.88
C ARG A 57 -11.68 -0.50 -1.51
N ILE A 58 -11.33 -0.38 -2.80
CA ILE A 58 -10.40 -1.30 -3.47
C ILE A 58 -9.00 -1.16 -2.85
N MET A 59 -8.46 0.06 -2.74
CA MET A 59 -7.15 0.31 -2.11
C MET A 59 -7.15 -0.11 -0.64
N ARG A 60 -8.24 0.16 0.09
CA ARG A 60 -8.42 -0.32 1.47
C ARG A 60 -8.40 -1.83 1.55
N GLY A 61 -8.95 -2.53 0.55
CA GLY A 61 -8.92 -3.98 0.45
C GLY A 61 -7.50 -4.53 0.42
N PHE A 62 -6.67 -4.01 -0.49
CA PHE A 62 -5.25 -4.41 -0.57
C PHE A 62 -4.49 -4.08 0.72
N ARG A 63 -4.72 -2.89 1.29
CA ARG A 63 -4.12 -2.50 2.57
C ARG A 63 -4.54 -3.42 3.71
N PHE A 64 -5.81 -3.77 3.84
CA PHE A 64 -6.30 -4.64 4.92
C PHE A 64 -5.79 -6.07 4.77
N ALA A 65 -5.75 -6.61 3.55
CA ALA A 65 -5.11 -7.90 3.28
C ALA A 65 -3.64 -7.89 3.76
N ALA A 66 -2.92 -6.80 3.48
CA ALA A 66 -1.54 -6.61 3.94
C ALA A 66 -1.38 -6.33 5.44
N SER A 67 -2.36 -5.68 6.08
CA SER A 67 -2.27 -5.31 7.50
C SER A 67 -2.64 -6.47 8.42
N LEU A 68 -3.58 -7.31 8.00
CA LEU A 68 -4.18 -8.36 8.83
C LEU A 68 -3.73 -9.78 8.45
N ASP A 69 -2.96 -9.92 7.36
CA ASP A 69 -2.65 -11.20 6.73
C ASP A 69 -3.89 -11.97 6.26
N PHE A 70 -4.85 -11.26 5.66
CA PHE A 70 -6.11 -11.86 5.21
C PHE A 70 -6.04 -12.16 3.72
N ASP A 71 -6.71 -13.24 3.30
CA ASP A 71 -6.96 -13.50 1.89
C ASP A 71 -8.22 -12.74 1.45
N ILE A 72 -8.28 -12.30 0.19
CA ILE A 72 -9.46 -11.61 -0.33
C ILE A 72 -10.41 -12.64 -0.91
N GLU A 73 -11.68 -12.56 -0.52
CA GLU A 73 -12.72 -13.46 -1.01
C GLU A 73 -12.86 -13.38 -2.55
N PRO A 74 -13.02 -14.51 -3.28
CA PRO A 74 -12.94 -14.52 -4.74
C PRO A 74 -13.88 -13.56 -5.47
N ASP A 75 -15.16 -13.49 -5.07
CA ASP A 75 -16.13 -12.59 -5.72
C ASP A 75 -15.81 -11.12 -5.41
N THR A 76 -15.35 -10.85 -4.19
CA THR A 76 -14.83 -9.55 -3.76
C THR A 76 -13.63 -9.14 -4.61
N PHE A 77 -12.65 -10.04 -4.79
CA PHE A 77 -11.47 -9.78 -5.60
C PHE A 77 -11.80 -9.56 -7.09
N ALA A 78 -12.68 -10.40 -7.66
CA ALA A 78 -13.14 -10.24 -9.04
C ALA A 78 -13.81 -8.87 -9.25
N ALA A 79 -14.65 -8.44 -8.30
CA ALA A 79 -15.28 -7.13 -8.34
C ALA A 79 -14.27 -5.98 -8.18
N MET A 80 -13.25 -6.14 -7.31
CA MET A 80 -12.16 -5.17 -7.18
C MET A 80 -11.42 -4.99 -8.50
N ALA A 81 -11.07 -6.08 -9.19
CA ALA A 81 -10.39 -6.03 -10.48
C ALA A 81 -11.27 -5.37 -11.56
N ALA A 82 -12.54 -5.75 -11.64
CA ALA A 82 -13.48 -5.19 -12.62
C ALA A 82 -13.75 -3.69 -12.42
N HIS A 83 -13.68 -3.20 -11.17
CA HIS A 83 -13.95 -1.79 -10.82
C HIS A 83 -12.69 -0.96 -10.57
N ALA A 84 -11.50 -1.55 -10.71
CA ALA A 84 -10.23 -0.85 -10.61
C ALA A 84 -10.13 0.43 -11.46
N PRO A 85 -10.70 0.52 -12.69
CA PRO A 85 -10.69 1.76 -13.47
C PRO A 85 -11.30 2.97 -12.74
N LEU A 86 -12.21 2.75 -11.78
CA LEU A 86 -12.81 3.82 -11.00
C LEU A 86 -11.81 4.53 -10.08
N LEU A 87 -10.64 3.93 -9.82
CA LEU A 87 -9.59 4.55 -9.01
C LEU A 87 -9.06 5.85 -9.62
N GLU A 88 -9.11 6.03 -10.95
CA GLU A 88 -8.74 7.30 -11.61
C GLU A 88 -9.56 8.50 -11.13
N LYS A 89 -10.78 8.25 -10.62
CA LYS A 89 -11.68 9.29 -10.11
C LYS A 89 -11.47 9.60 -8.64
N ILE A 90 -10.65 8.81 -7.94
CA ILE A 90 -10.36 9.01 -6.52
C ILE A 90 -9.28 10.08 -6.38
N SER A 91 -9.43 10.96 -5.37
CA SER A 91 -8.42 11.98 -5.11
C SER A 91 -7.08 11.33 -4.76
N VAL A 92 -6.01 11.86 -5.34
CA VAL A 92 -4.67 11.27 -5.19
C VAL A 92 -4.22 11.24 -3.74
N GLU A 93 -4.59 12.25 -2.94
CA GLU A 93 -4.29 12.29 -1.49
C GLU A 93 -4.89 11.10 -0.74
N ARG A 94 -6.10 10.66 -1.11
CA ARG A 94 -6.74 9.49 -0.50
C ARG A 94 -6.06 8.21 -0.93
N SER A 95 -5.73 8.10 -2.22
CA SER A 95 -4.95 6.97 -2.76
C SER A 95 -3.57 6.87 -2.11
N PHE A 96 -2.88 8.01 -1.91
CA PHE A 96 -1.60 8.10 -1.21
C PHE A 96 -1.70 7.50 0.20
N ILE A 97 -2.68 7.93 1.01
CA ILE A 97 -2.83 7.45 2.39
C ILE A 97 -3.02 5.93 2.45
N GLU A 98 -3.83 5.36 1.55
CA GLU A 98 -4.07 3.92 1.54
C GLU A 98 -2.87 3.13 1.01
N PHE A 99 -2.19 3.65 -0.01
CA PHE A 99 -1.01 3.00 -0.58
C PHE A 99 0.20 3.07 0.35
N ASP A 100 0.42 4.20 1.02
CA ASP A 100 1.46 4.37 2.02
C ASP A 100 1.29 3.37 3.19
N LYS A 101 0.06 3.26 3.71
CA LYS A 101 -0.27 2.27 4.74
C LYS A 101 -0.12 0.84 4.27
N LEU A 102 -0.36 0.57 2.98
CA LEU A 102 -0.15 -0.75 2.40
C LEU A 102 1.35 -1.09 2.43
N LEU A 103 2.20 -0.18 1.95
CA LEU A 103 3.65 -0.38 1.94
C LEU A 103 4.22 -0.57 3.35
N MET A 104 3.71 0.17 4.33
CA MET A 104 4.13 0.06 5.74
C MET A 104 3.53 -1.14 6.50
N ALA A 105 2.67 -1.94 5.88
CA ALA A 105 2.01 -3.05 6.54
C ALA A 105 2.94 -4.28 6.70
N PRO A 106 2.76 -5.11 7.74
CA PRO A 106 3.60 -6.29 7.96
C PRO A 106 3.60 -7.29 6.80
N PHE A 107 2.46 -7.42 6.10
CA PHE A 107 2.30 -8.29 4.96
C PHE A 107 2.15 -7.48 3.66
N TRP A 108 2.87 -6.36 3.52
CA TRP A 108 2.80 -5.45 2.35
C TRP A 108 2.93 -6.20 1.02
N ARG A 109 3.77 -7.22 0.96
CA ARG A 109 3.97 -8.09 -0.21
C ARG A 109 2.67 -8.72 -0.70
N LYS A 110 1.79 -9.14 0.23
CA LYS A 110 0.47 -9.71 -0.05
C LYS A 110 -0.44 -8.67 -0.70
N GLY A 111 -0.44 -7.45 -0.17
CA GLY A 111 -1.21 -6.32 -0.73
C GLY A 111 -0.74 -5.91 -2.12
N ILE A 112 0.58 -5.75 -2.32
CA ILE A 112 1.15 -5.43 -3.63
C ILE A 112 0.83 -6.54 -4.64
N LYS A 113 1.00 -7.81 -4.26
CA LYS A 113 0.66 -8.96 -5.12
C LYS A 113 -0.81 -8.95 -5.54
N ALA A 114 -1.73 -8.69 -4.62
CA ALA A 114 -3.15 -8.58 -4.93
C ALA A 114 -3.43 -7.40 -5.87
N MET A 115 -2.80 -6.25 -5.63
CA MET A 115 -2.92 -5.06 -6.48
C MET A 115 -2.45 -5.35 -7.92
N ILE A 116 -1.25 -5.90 -8.12
CA ILE A 116 -0.74 -6.21 -9.47
C ILE A 116 -1.57 -7.27 -10.19
N THR A 117 -2.06 -8.27 -9.47
CA THR A 117 -2.92 -9.34 -10.01
C THR A 117 -4.26 -8.78 -10.50
N SER A 118 -4.83 -7.81 -9.77
CA SER A 118 -6.06 -7.12 -10.15
C SER A 118 -5.88 -6.06 -11.24
N GLN A 119 -4.63 -5.73 -11.59
CA GLN A 119 -4.25 -4.63 -12.47
C GLN A 119 -4.62 -3.23 -11.96
N ALA A 120 -4.95 -3.07 -10.67
CA ALA A 120 -5.37 -1.80 -10.10
C ALA A 120 -4.29 -0.71 -10.09
N GLN A 121 -3.01 -1.10 -10.07
CA GLN A 121 -1.88 -0.19 -10.20
C GLN A 121 -1.95 0.66 -11.47
N LYS A 122 -2.61 0.17 -12.53
CA LYS A 122 -2.72 0.89 -13.81
C LYS A 122 -3.44 2.24 -13.70
N TYR A 123 -4.24 2.40 -12.66
CA TYR A 123 -5.11 3.55 -12.42
C TYR A 123 -4.58 4.46 -11.30
N LEU A 124 -3.33 4.24 -10.87
CA LEU A 124 -2.65 5.05 -9.87
C LEU A 124 -1.58 5.92 -10.55
N PRO A 125 -1.30 7.13 -10.03
CA PRO A 125 -0.41 8.07 -10.70
C PRO A 125 0.99 7.49 -10.96
N TYR A 126 1.43 7.51 -12.23
CA TYR A 126 2.75 7.04 -12.65
C TYR A 126 3.01 5.53 -12.44
N LEU A 127 1.95 4.72 -12.25
CA LEU A 127 2.04 3.27 -12.08
C LEU A 127 1.39 2.47 -13.23
N GLU A 128 1.05 3.12 -14.34
CA GLU A 128 0.35 2.56 -15.51
C GLU A 128 1.07 1.31 -16.06
N ASN A 129 2.41 1.38 -16.11
CA ASN A 129 3.28 0.32 -16.64
C ASN A 129 4.15 -0.33 -15.56
N ALA A 130 3.82 -0.13 -14.28
CA ALA A 130 4.66 -0.55 -13.15
C ALA A 130 4.53 -2.05 -12.79
N HIS A 131 3.81 -2.86 -13.57
CA HIS A 131 3.53 -4.25 -13.21
C HIS A 131 4.82 -5.07 -12.99
N ASP A 132 5.71 -5.07 -13.98
CA ASP A 132 6.96 -5.85 -13.93
C ASP A 132 7.92 -5.28 -12.89
N ASN A 133 7.98 -3.95 -12.74
CA ASN A 133 8.79 -3.30 -11.71
C ASN A 133 8.33 -3.65 -10.28
N LEU A 134 7.02 -3.70 -10.05
CA LEU A 134 6.45 -4.09 -8.75
C LEU A 134 6.65 -5.58 -8.49
N GLN A 135 6.57 -6.41 -9.52
CA GLN A 135 6.90 -7.84 -9.41
C GLN A 135 8.38 -8.02 -9.07
N GLN A 136 9.28 -7.30 -9.73
CA GLN A 136 10.71 -7.30 -9.41
C GLN A 136 10.99 -6.81 -7.98
N LEU A 137 10.30 -5.76 -7.51
CA LEU A 137 10.41 -5.31 -6.11
C LEU A 137 10.02 -6.40 -5.10
N LEU A 138 9.01 -7.22 -5.43
CA LEU A 138 8.69 -8.38 -4.62
C LEU A 138 9.82 -9.41 -4.71
N ASP A 139 10.35 -9.69 -5.88
CA ASP A 139 11.34 -10.75 -6.04
C ASP A 139 12.72 -10.39 -5.42
N ASP A 140 13.10 -9.11 -5.44
CA ASP A 140 14.39 -8.61 -4.91
C ASP A 140 14.43 -8.54 -3.39
N LEU A 141 13.32 -8.14 -2.76
CA LEU A 141 13.26 -7.99 -1.30
C LEU A 141 12.91 -9.33 -0.64
N ALA A 142 13.59 -9.62 0.47
CA ALA A 142 13.32 -10.83 1.25
C ALA A 142 11.84 -10.93 1.69
N CYS A 143 11.35 -12.16 1.86
CA CYS A 143 9.94 -12.40 2.18
C CYS A 143 9.50 -11.77 3.52
N ASP A 144 10.42 -11.59 4.45
CA ASP A 144 10.25 -11.00 5.78
C ASP A 144 10.77 -9.54 5.86
N TYR A 145 11.09 -8.92 4.72
CA TYR A 145 11.54 -7.53 4.70
C TYR A 145 10.42 -6.57 5.07
N HIS A 146 10.73 -5.60 5.95
CA HIS A 146 9.82 -4.56 6.39
C HIS A 146 10.48 -3.19 6.28
N PHE A 147 9.76 -2.23 5.69
CA PHE A 147 10.21 -0.84 5.65
C PHE A 147 10.14 -0.23 7.06
N LYS A 148 11.19 0.49 7.46
CA LYS A 148 11.26 1.20 8.74
C LYS A 148 10.45 2.49 8.73
N THR A 149 10.38 3.16 7.57
CA THR A 149 9.74 4.46 7.39
C THR A 149 8.99 4.54 6.07
N SER A 150 8.03 5.45 5.98
CA SER A 150 7.34 5.76 4.72
C SER A 150 8.33 6.25 3.67
N GLU A 151 9.28 7.12 4.05
CA GLU A 151 10.31 7.63 3.16
C GLU A 151 11.17 6.51 2.56
N GLN A 152 11.55 5.51 3.36
CA GLN A 152 12.30 4.34 2.89
C GLN A 152 11.45 3.49 1.93
N ALA A 153 10.17 3.24 2.25
CA ALA A 153 9.27 2.47 1.41
C ALA A 153 9.08 3.10 0.03
N TRP A 154 8.83 4.41 -0.01
CA TRP A 154 8.68 5.15 -1.26
C TRP A 154 10.00 5.25 -2.03
N SER A 155 11.13 5.34 -1.34
CA SER A 155 12.45 5.30 -1.97
C SER A 155 12.70 3.97 -2.67
N ALA A 156 12.39 2.85 -2.02
CA ALA A 156 12.50 1.51 -2.60
C ALA A 156 11.61 1.35 -3.84
N LEU A 157 10.37 1.84 -3.78
CA LEU A 157 9.45 1.86 -4.91
C LEU A 157 10.03 2.67 -6.09
N LEU A 158 10.51 3.90 -5.84
CA LEU A 158 11.09 4.77 -6.88
C LEU A 158 12.35 4.16 -7.53
N LEU A 159 13.16 3.44 -6.75
CA LEU A 159 14.32 2.71 -7.24
C LEU A 159 13.91 1.54 -8.14
N ALA A 160 12.94 0.72 -7.71
CA ALA A 160 12.43 -0.39 -8.51
C ALA A 160 11.76 0.07 -9.82
N LEU A 161 11.12 1.25 -9.80
CA LEU A 161 10.53 1.88 -10.98
C LEU A 161 11.54 2.61 -11.89
N ASP A 162 12.83 2.67 -11.50
CA ASP A 162 13.88 3.45 -12.16
C ASP A 162 13.48 4.93 -12.44
N VAL A 163 12.77 5.56 -11.50
CA VAL A 163 12.25 6.92 -11.69
C VAL A 163 13.39 7.93 -11.71
N LYS A 164 13.60 8.61 -12.86
CA LYS A 164 14.65 9.62 -13.01
C LYS A 164 14.34 10.90 -12.24
N ASP A 165 13.13 11.43 -12.39
CA ASP A 165 12.68 12.64 -11.68
C ASP A 165 11.79 12.29 -10.48
N VAL A 166 12.44 12.06 -9.33
CA VAL A 166 11.78 11.71 -8.06
C VAL A 166 10.79 12.79 -7.63
N ARG A 167 11.13 14.07 -7.84
CA ARG A 167 10.31 15.18 -7.36
C ARG A 167 9.01 15.31 -8.14
N VAL A 168 9.03 15.12 -9.46
CA VAL A 168 7.83 15.13 -10.29
C VAL A 168 6.89 13.98 -9.90
N PHE A 169 7.44 12.77 -9.71
CA PHE A 169 6.67 11.61 -9.26
C PHE A 169 5.98 11.89 -7.91
N LEU A 170 6.71 12.33 -6.90
CA LEU A 170 6.16 12.55 -5.56
C LEU A 170 5.17 13.72 -5.49
N LYS A 171 5.34 14.75 -6.34
CA LYS A 171 4.36 15.83 -6.49
C LYS A 171 3.05 15.34 -7.08
N ALA A 172 3.10 14.42 -8.05
CA ALA A 172 1.90 13.82 -8.61
C ALA A 172 1.09 13.09 -7.54
N TRP A 173 1.78 12.45 -6.60
CA TRP A 173 1.21 11.80 -5.41
C TRP A 173 0.80 12.76 -4.28
N LYS A 174 0.88 14.08 -4.48
CA LYS A 174 0.42 15.10 -3.52
C LYS A 174 1.07 15.00 -2.13
N THR A 175 2.30 14.50 -2.07
CA THR A 175 3.08 14.36 -0.84
C THR A 175 3.55 15.72 -0.28
N SER A 176 3.96 15.76 0.99
CA SER A 176 4.48 16.97 1.61
C SER A 176 5.88 17.34 1.09
N SER A 177 6.23 18.63 1.13
CA SER A 177 7.56 19.10 0.70
C SER A 177 8.71 18.52 1.51
N GLN A 178 8.49 18.20 2.80
CA GLN A 178 9.52 17.59 3.64
C GLN A 178 9.73 16.13 3.22
N PHE A 179 8.64 15.38 3.07
CA PHE A 179 8.66 14.01 2.57
C PHE A 179 9.40 13.89 1.22
N GLN A 180 9.08 14.79 0.28
CA GLN A 180 9.75 14.84 -1.03
C GLN A 180 11.27 14.96 -0.91
N LYS A 181 11.76 15.84 -0.03
CA LYS A 181 13.20 16.07 0.16
C LYS A 181 13.89 14.86 0.77
N ASP A 182 13.24 14.20 1.72
CA ASP A 182 13.85 13.08 2.43
C ASP A 182 13.93 11.84 1.52
N VAL A 183 12.86 11.55 0.77
CA VAL A 183 12.87 10.49 -0.27
C VAL A 183 13.90 10.80 -1.37
N GLU A 184 13.96 12.04 -1.87
CA GLU A 184 14.94 12.46 -2.88
C GLU A 184 16.38 12.23 -2.40
N LYS A 185 16.66 12.51 -1.11
CA LYS A 185 17.97 12.25 -0.51
C LYS A 185 18.27 10.77 -0.37
N ILE A 186 17.32 9.94 0.11
CA ILE A 186 17.55 8.49 0.26
C ILE A 186 17.85 7.86 -1.10
N VAL A 187 17.07 8.19 -2.14
CA VAL A 187 17.32 7.73 -3.51
C VAL A 187 18.69 8.21 -4.03
N ALA A 188 19.07 9.46 -3.76
CA ALA A 188 20.37 10.00 -4.17
C ALA A 188 21.54 9.30 -3.46
N ILE A 189 21.42 9.04 -2.15
CA ILE A 189 22.44 8.30 -1.38
C ILE A 189 22.59 6.89 -1.93
N TYR A 190 21.46 6.18 -2.14
CA TYR A 190 21.48 4.83 -2.69
C TYR A 190 22.19 4.78 -4.05
N ARG A 191 21.83 5.68 -4.98
CA ARG A 191 22.44 5.75 -6.32
C ARG A 191 23.93 6.08 -6.26
N PHE A 192 24.32 7.04 -5.42
CA PHE A 192 25.72 7.36 -5.19
C PHE A 192 26.49 6.12 -4.69
N ARG A 193 25.85 5.34 -3.83
CA ARG A 193 26.43 4.15 -3.21
C ARG A 193 26.65 2.94 -4.11
N LEU A 194 25.98 2.88 -5.25
CA LEU A 194 26.24 1.85 -6.24
C LEU A 194 27.63 1.98 -6.88
N GLU A 195 28.19 3.20 -6.91
CA GLU A 195 29.44 3.50 -7.60
C GLU A 195 30.53 4.03 -6.67
N ASN A 196 30.19 4.44 -5.43
CA ASN A 196 31.10 5.15 -4.53
C ASN A 196 31.00 4.66 -3.08
N GLU A 197 32.08 4.88 -2.34
CA GLU A 197 32.08 4.73 -0.88
C GLU A 197 31.49 5.96 -0.19
N LEU A 198 30.72 5.76 0.90
CA LEU A 198 30.32 6.88 1.77
C LEU A 198 31.48 7.24 2.69
N ASP A 199 31.81 8.52 2.74
CA ASP A 199 32.79 9.05 3.68
C ASP A 199 32.14 10.01 4.70
N LYS A 200 32.99 10.62 5.53
CA LYS A 200 32.53 11.55 6.59
C LYS A 200 31.81 12.78 6.03
N MET A 201 32.13 13.21 4.82
CA MET A 201 31.50 14.33 4.12
C MET A 201 30.06 14.00 3.72
N GLU A 202 29.78 12.79 3.23
CA GLU A 202 28.40 12.38 2.95
C GLU A 202 27.61 12.22 4.24
N MET A 203 28.23 11.65 5.29
CA MET A 203 27.62 11.59 6.63
C MET A 203 27.24 12.98 7.15
N TYR A 204 28.12 13.97 6.98
CA TYR A 204 27.82 15.35 7.34
C TYR A 204 26.72 15.98 6.46
N ARG A 205 26.73 15.71 5.15
CA ARG A 205 25.79 16.28 4.18
C ARG A 205 24.36 15.79 4.36
N TYR A 206 24.18 14.48 4.53
CA TYR A 206 22.86 13.85 4.55
C TYR A 206 22.36 13.57 5.96
N GLY A 207 23.26 13.44 6.93
CA GLY A 207 22.94 12.97 8.28
C GLY A 207 22.85 11.44 8.35
N SER A 208 23.17 10.87 9.51
CA SER A 208 23.25 9.42 9.73
C SER A 208 21.92 8.70 9.50
N CYS A 209 20.79 9.31 9.86
CA CYS A 209 19.47 8.69 9.74
C CYS A 209 19.06 8.39 8.29
N LEU A 210 19.30 9.31 7.35
CA LEU A 210 18.95 9.10 5.94
C LEU A 210 19.92 8.13 5.25
N ILE A 211 21.18 8.12 5.68
CA ILE A 211 22.17 7.14 5.21
C ILE A 211 21.78 5.73 5.64
N GLU A 212 21.44 5.53 6.91
CA GLU A 212 21.02 4.21 7.40
C GLU A 212 19.83 3.66 6.60
N GLN A 213 18.83 4.51 6.33
CA GLN A 213 17.68 4.13 5.51
C GLN A 213 18.05 3.70 4.09
N ALA A 214 19.04 4.37 3.48
CA ALA A 214 19.52 4.01 2.14
C ALA A 214 20.38 2.73 2.15
N GLU A 215 21.29 2.58 3.12
CA GLU A 215 22.15 1.40 3.27
C GLU A 215 21.35 0.13 3.56
N ASP A 216 20.29 0.24 4.35
CA ASP A 216 19.35 -0.85 4.58
C ASP A 216 18.79 -1.37 3.26
N LEU A 217 18.46 -0.50 2.30
CA LEU A 217 17.96 -0.92 0.98
C LEU A 217 19.06 -1.61 0.17
N THR A 218 20.29 -1.08 0.22
CA THR A 218 21.45 -1.63 -0.50
C THR A 218 21.77 -3.05 -0.05
N CYS A 219 21.64 -3.33 1.25
CA CYS A 219 21.84 -4.66 1.81
C CYS A 219 20.93 -5.73 1.21
N TRP A 220 19.79 -5.38 0.59
CA TRP A 220 18.85 -6.39 0.06
C TRP A 220 18.84 -6.45 -1.47
N PHE A 221 18.97 -5.32 -2.17
CA PHE A 221 19.07 -5.33 -3.63
C PHE A 221 20.35 -6.02 -4.15
N TRP A 222 21.46 -6.03 -3.38
CA TRP A 222 22.72 -6.65 -3.80
C TRP A 222 22.76 -8.18 -3.70
N PHE A 223 21.89 -8.81 -2.89
CA PHE A 223 21.83 -10.28 -2.83
C PHE A 223 20.87 -10.90 -3.86
N ALA A 224 20.14 -10.07 -4.62
CA ALA A 224 19.22 -10.51 -5.67
C ALA A 224 19.86 -10.54 -7.09
N SER A 225 21.14 -10.16 -7.20
CA SER A 225 21.96 -10.19 -8.44
C SER A 225 22.87 -11.42 -8.48
#